data_AF-A0A4P8RE79-F1
#
_entry.id   AF-A0A4P8RE79-F1
#
_cell.length_a   1.000
_cell.length_b   1.000
_cell.length_c   1.000
_cell.angle_alpha   90.00
_cell.angle_beta   90.00
_cell.angle_gamma   90.00
#
_symmetry.space_group_name_H-M   'P 1'
#
loop_
_entity.id
_entity.type
_entity.pdbx_description
1 polymer ?
#
loop_
_entity_poly.entity_id
_entity_poly.type
_entity_poly.pdbx_seq_one_letter_code
_entity_poly.pdbx_strand_id
1 'polypeptide(L)'
;MPRPLRRAISAGLVTLLATAGVVGLGASAATADSTQTFSGTLQIDDPTWERPDGCTLPDVGFVGSQNYDAQPFTVPETGGYAIEMTAGDGDGYFYLYEGAFDPAAPTSNCIDYDDDGGAGVLPRINRQLVAGQQYTLVTTQYSQLPAEGVVFSYTTTVSGLLPTVTLGLPDGQPRVVAPGTPARIAVTFSAPVTGFDVDDLDVETDFGPTPDVTLTGSGASYVVELGPSDEYERYFVAVEEGAAVTDGGLTTLPSTYFDVFTGVPVTVTAAESTTSTSPVAFDVVFGDAVEGLTVEDLVVSGTAEASLVEFSGEGDTYRVTVTPANPGTVELRVPEFAALFVAPFGEGGAARIPNAASNTASVAFAPAGPSVTVEQAAGQADPTATLPVAFDVVFSEPIDALEPADVVLGGTAGSTTVSIESLPGDAPNTAYRVLVTDAAQAGTITVSIPAGAVVNQALVGNTASTSVDNEVTYAPVVAPSPSAPAPSTPPASGGTLPQTGGAPGWLLAIAALLLVATGAVTVRRATARS
;
A
#
# COMPACT_ATOMS: atom_id res chain seq x y z
N MET A 1 55.51 -0.50 3.11
CA MET A 1 56.37 -1.01 2.00
C MET A 1 55.48 -1.69 0.95
N PRO A 2 55.92 -1.89 -0.30
CA PRO A 2 54.98 -2.10 -1.43
C PRO A 2 55.09 -3.44 -2.19
N ARG A 3 53.99 -3.78 -2.90
CA ARG A 3 53.92 -4.63 -4.13
C ARG A 3 54.17 -6.15 -3.92
N PRO A 4 53.86 -7.06 -4.90
CA PRO A 4 53.85 -6.84 -6.37
C PRO A 4 52.81 -7.54 -7.30
N LEU A 5 52.46 -6.84 -8.41
CA LEU A 5 52.35 -7.30 -9.84
C LEU A 5 51.32 -8.41 -10.20
N ARG A 6 50.75 -8.59 -11.42
CA ARG A 6 50.69 -7.99 -12.81
C ARG A 6 49.19 -8.05 -13.26
N ARG A 7 48.62 -7.61 -14.40
CA ARG A 7 48.88 -6.82 -15.66
C ARG A 7 47.46 -6.33 -16.09
N ALA A 8 47.14 -5.26 -16.83
CA ALA A 8 47.76 -4.39 -17.84
C ALA A 8 47.76 -4.89 -19.30
N ILE A 9 46.77 -4.40 -20.09
CA ILE A 9 46.67 -4.09 -21.55
C ILE A 9 45.30 -3.38 -21.76
N SER A 10 45.02 -2.54 -22.76
CA SER A 10 45.64 -1.26 -23.18
C SER A 10 44.99 -0.76 -24.50
N ALA A 11 44.15 0.29 -24.45
CA ALA A 11 43.54 1.02 -25.61
C ALA A 11 42.64 0.17 -26.56
N GLY A 12 41.75 0.74 -27.37
CA GLY A 12 41.26 2.12 -27.50
C GLY A 12 40.89 2.50 -28.95
N LEU A 13 40.19 3.64 -29.13
CA LEU A 13 39.97 4.39 -30.39
C LEU A 13 38.73 4.03 -31.29
N VAL A 14 37.74 4.94 -31.28
CA VAL A 14 36.94 5.49 -32.41
C VAL A 14 36.12 4.56 -33.33
N THR A 15 34.79 4.69 -33.18
CA THR A 15 33.75 4.89 -34.21
C THR A 15 33.80 4.10 -35.53
N LEU A 16 32.71 3.34 -35.78
CA LEU A 16 32.10 3.29 -37.11
C LEU A 16 30.58 3.42 -36.98
N LEU A 17 29.98 4.37 -37.72
CA LEU A 17 28.53 4.47 -37.85
C LEU A 17 28.10 3.50 -38.96
N ALA A 18 27.34 2.46 -38.61
CA ALA A 18 26.89 1.44 -39.55
C ALA A 18 25.37 1.30 -39.49
N THR A 19 24.67 1.98 -40.40
CA THR A 19 23.24 1.76 -40.68
C THR A 19 23.04 0.43 -41.39
N ALA A 20 23.15 -0.67 -40.64
CA ALA A 20 22.73 -1.98 -41.08
C ALA A 20 21.20 -2.05 -40.90
N GLY A 21 20.46 -1.87 -41.99
CA GLY A 21 19.04 -2.19 -42.00
C GLY A 21 18.88 -3.68 -41.74
N VAL A 22 18.42 -4.04 -40.55
CA VAL A 22 17.91 -5.39 -40.31
C VAL A 22 16.65 -5.51 -41.14
N VAL A 23 16.78 -6.07 -42.34
CA VAL A 23 15.67 -6.76 -42.98
C VAL A 23 15.25 -7.82 -41.98
N GLY A 24 14.15 -7.56 -41.29
CA GLY A 24 13.46 -8.57 -40.52
C GLY A 24 13.05 -9.65 -41.49
N LEU A 25 13.90 -10.68 -41.61
CA LEU A 25 13.46 -12.00 -42.06
C LEU A 25 12.35 -12.37 -41.10
N GLY A 26 11.11 -12.20 -41.54
CA GLY A 26 9.94 -12.68 -40.85
C GLY A 26 10.12 -14.18 -40.70
N ALA A 27 10.60 -14.60 -39.54
CA ALA A 27 10.34 -15.92 -39.04
C ALA A 27 8.84 -15.95 -38.82
N SER A 28 8.10 -16.30 -39.88
CA SER A 28 6.75 -16.82 -39.74
C SER A 28 6.86 -17.93 -38.71
N ALA A 29 6.40 -17.65 -37.49
CA ALA A 29 6.11 -18.70 -36.55
C ALA A 29 5.03 -19.52 -37.24
N ALA A 30 5.43 -20.67 -37.82
CA ALA A 30 4.48 -21.65 -38.26
C ALA A 30 3.74 -22.04 -36.99
N THR A 31 2.48 -21.59 -36.87
CA THR A 31 1.59 -21.95 -35.78
C THR A 31 1.61 -23.47 -35.71
N ALA A 32 2.00 -24.00 -34.54
CA ALA A 32 2.03 -25.44 -34.37
C ALA A 32 0.59 -25.93 -34.51
N ASP A 33 0.35 -26.70 -35.57
CA ASP A 33 -0.97 -27.23 -35.87
C ASP A 33 -1.35 -28.22 -34.77
N SER A 34 -2.03 -27.71 -33.75
CA SER A 34 -2.47 -28.44 -32.55
C SER A 34 -3.75 -29.23 -32.79
N THR A 35 -4.18 -29.30 -34.06
CA THR A 35 -5.38 -29.99 -34.50
C THR A 35 -5.31 -31.49 -34.24
N GLN A 36 -6.34 -32.02 -33.58
CA GLN A 36 -6.56 -33.46 -33.43
C GLN A 36 -7.89 -33.83 -34.08
N THR A 37 -7.97 -35.00 -34.72
CA THR A 37 -9.17 -35.44 -35.42
C THR A 37 -9.57 -36.84 -34.97
N PHE A 38 -10.83 -37.00 -34.58
CA PHE A 38 -11.42 -38.25 -34.09
C PHE A 38 -12.60 -38.60 -34.99
N SER A 39 -12.47 -39.68 -35.76
CA SER A 39 -13.51 -40.18 -36.66
C SER A 39 -14.05 -41.52 -36.17
N GLY A 40 -15.37 -41.67 -36.14
CA GLY A 40 -16.05 -42.86 -35.63
C GLY A 40 -17.40 -43.09 -36.31
N THR A 41 -18.12 -44.11 -35.82
CA THR A 41 -19.45 -44.48 -36.33
C THR A 41 -20.29 -45.04 -35.19
N LEU A 42 -21.31 -44.31 -34.75
CA LEU A 42 -22.27 -44.86 -33.79
C LEU A 42 -23.21 -45.85 -34.49
N GLN A 43 -23.36 -47.01 -33.86
CA GLN A 43 -24.16 -48.16 -34.26
C GLN A 43 -25.07 -48.59 -33.10
N ILE A 44 -26.04 -49.46 -33.37
CA ILE A 44 -27.05 -49.86 -32.37
C ILE A 44 -26.47 -50.74 -31.26
N ASP A 45 -25.35 -51.41 -31.53
CA ASP A 45 -24.62 -52.32 -30.63
C ASP A 45 -23.50 -51.65 -29.82
N ASP A 46 -23.26 -50.34 -29.99
CA ASP A 46 -22.35 -49.55 -29.17
C ASP A 46 -22.88 -49.33 -27.74
N PRO A 47 -22.00 -49.06 -26.75
CA PRO A 47 -22.39 -48.80 -25.36
C PRO A 47 -23.49 -47.74 -25.25
N THR A 48 -24.43 -47.95 -24.31
CA THR A 48 -25.49 -46.97 -24.02
C THR A 48 -25.34 -46.32 -22.65
N TRP A 49 -25.87 -45.11 -22.54
CA TRP A 49 -25.91 -44.29 -21.33
C TRP A 49 -27.22 -43.49 -21.27
N GLU A 50 -27.70 -43.17 -20.07
CA GLU A 50 -28.81 -42.23 -19.90
C GLU A 50 -28.30 -40.81 -20.18
N ARG A 51 -28.59 -40.28 -21.38
CA ARG A 51 -28.08 -38.97 -21.83
C ARG A 51 -28.74 -37.84 -21.00
N PRO A 52 -27.96 -37.00 -20.29
CA PRO A 52 -28.49 -35.88 -19.51
C PRO A 52 -28.77 -34.68 -20.43
N ASP A 53 -29.78 -33.90 -20.10
CA ASP A 53 -30.17 -32.69 -20.88
C ASP A 53 -29.31 -31.47 -20.49
N GLY A 54 -28.00 -31.69 -20.38
CA GLY A 54 -26.96 -30.72 -20.00
C GLY A 54 -25.99 -31.23 -18.93
N CYS A 55 -25.01 -30.40 -18.54
CA CYS A 55 -23.96 -30.81 -17.59
C CYS A 55 -24.30 -30.65 -16.09
N THR A 56 -25.16 -29.71 -15.69
CA THR A 56 -25.22 -29.24 -14.29
C THR A 56 -26.59 -29.40 -13.60
N LEU A 57 -26.59 -30.09 -12.46
CA LEU A 57 -27.71 -30.16 -11.51
C LEU A 57 -28.02 -28.78 -10.90
N PRO A 58 -29.27 -28.49 -10.48
CA PRO A 58 -30.33 -29.45 -10.12
C PRO A 58 -31.30 -29.87 -11.23
N ASP A 59 -31.47 -29.07 -12.29
CA ASP A 59 -32.63 -29.18 -13.20
C ASP A 59 -32.35 -29.95 -14.51
N VAL A 60 -31.25 -30.70 -14.60
CA VAL A 60 -30.98 -31.59 -15.76
C VAL A 60 -32.05 -32.67 -15.89
N GLY A 61 -32.75 -32.65 -17.03
CA GLY A 61 -33.54 -33.78 -17.50
C GLY A 61 -32.66 -34.96 -17.94
N PHE A 62 -33.31 -36.07 -18.27
CA PHE A 62 -32.69 -37.19 -18.98
C PHE A 62 -33.57 -37.54 -20.18
N VAL A 63 -32.99 -37.56 -21.37
CA VAL A 63 -33.73 -37.86 -22.61
C VAL A 63 -33.89 -39.36 -22.87
N GLY A 64 -33.09 -40.19 -22.18
CA GLY A 64 -33.14 -41.66 -22.23
C GLY A 64 -31.81 -42.30 -22.62
N SER A 65 -31.82 -43.64 -22.71
CA SER A 65 -30.70 -44.48 -23.12
C SER A 65 -30.29 -44.26 -24.59
N GLN A 66 -29.23 -43.49 -24.82
CA GLN A 66 -28.59 -43.25 -26.13
C GLN A 66 -27.33 -44.10 -26.31
N ASN A 67 -26.94 -44.43 -27.54
CA ASN A 67 -25.61 -44.97 -27.85
C ASN A 67 -24.53 -43.86 -27.79
N TYR A 68 -23.28 -44.19 -27.42
CA TYR A 68 -22.18 -43.22 -27.37
C TYR A 68 -20.81 -43.83 -27.70
N ASP A 69 -19.90 -42.97 -28.16
CA ASP A 69 -18.46 -43.19 -28.26
C ASP A 69 -17.75 -42.26 -27.27
N ALA A 70 -16.79 -42.77 -26.48
CA ALA A 70 -16.04 -41.98 -25.49
C ALA A 70 -14.54 -41.98 -25.81
N GLN A 71 -14.04 -40.84 -26.30
CA GLN A 71 -12.67 -40.67 -26.78
C GLN A 71 -11.87 -39.78 -25.80
N PRO A 72 -10.95 -40.34 -24.99
CA PRO A 72 -10.05 -39.54 -24.17
C PRO A 72 -8.98 -38.86 -25.03
N PHE A 73 -8.63 -37.62 -24.70
CA PHE A 73 -7.56 -36.86 -25.36
C PHE A 73 -6.84 -35.93 -24.37
N THR A 74 -5.77 -35.28 -24.86
CA THR A 74 -5.00 -34.25 -24.16
C THR A 74 -4.61 -33.17 -25.16
N VAL A 75 -4.57 -31.90 -24.77
CA VAL A 75 -4.02 -30.85 -25.65
C VAL A 75 -2.51 -30.65 -25.44
N PRO A 76 -1.74 -30.30 -26.48
CA PRO A 76 -0.28 -30.13 -26.36
C PRO A 76 0.14 -28.83 -25.66
N GLU A 77 -0.68 -27.77 -25.80
CA GLU A 77 -0.40 -26.42 -25.30
C GLU A 77 -1.65 -25.83 -24.62
N THR A 78 -1.48 -25.01 -23.59
CA THR A 78 -2.59 -24.35 -22.90
C THR A 78 -3.06 -23.15 -23.72
N GLY A 79 -4.34 -23.10 -24.09
CA GLY A 79 -4.88 -22.06 -24.95
C GLY A 79 -6.36 -22.26 -25.29
N GLY A 80 -6.89 -21.45 -26.21
CA GLY A 80 -8.24 -21.62 -26.75
C GLY A 80 -8.31 -22.76 -27.78
N TYR A 81 -9.36 -23.57 -27.71
CA TYR A 81 -9.65 -24.64 -28.66
C TYR A 81 -11.14 -24.59 -29.07
N ALA A 82 -11.40 -24.79 -30.35
CA ALA A 82 -12.70 -25.17 -30.86
C ALA A 82 -12.72 -26.70 -31.04
N ILE A 83 -13.81 -27.32 -30.61
CA ILE A 83 -14.12 -28.72 -30.86
C ILE A 83 -15.33 -28.70 -31.78
N GLU A 84 -15.22 -29.20 -33.01
CA GLU A 84 -16.28 -29.14 -34.03
C GLU A 84 -16.59 -30.55 -34.55
N MET A 85 -17.84 -30.98 -34.50
CA MET A 85 -18.26 -32.25 -35.07
C MET A 85 -18.90 -32.08 -36.45
N THR A 86 -18.27 -32.69 -37.45
CA THR A 86 -18.93 -32.99 -38.73
C THR A 86 -19.68 -34.32 -38.60
N ALA A 87 -21.00 -34.30 -38.79
CA ALA A 87 -21.86 -35.47 -38.79
C ALA A 87 -22.20 -35.94 -40.22
N GLY A 88 -22.76 -37.14 -40.35
CA GLY A 88 -23.44 -37.60 -41.57
C GLY A 88 -24.86 -37.04 -41.69
N ASP A 89 -25.78 -37.79 -42.31
CA ASP A 89 -27.21 -37.43 -42.47
C ASP A 89 -28.02 -37.50 -41.15
N GLY A 90 -27.42 -37.18 -39.99
CA GLY A 90 -27.99 -37.36 -38.67
C GLY A 90 -27.70 -36.23 -37.69
N ASP A 91 -28.52 -36.18 -36.65
CA ASP A 91 -28.60 -35.10 -35.67
C ASP A 91 -27.60 -35.33 -34.52
N GLY A 92 -26.48 -34.61 -34.55
CA GLY A 92 -25.32 -34.84 -33.68
C GLY A 92 -25.47 -34.25 -32.29
N TYR A 93 -24.70 -34.75 -31.32
CA TYR A 93 -24.61 -34.18 -29.97
C TYR A 93 -23.27 -34.59 -29.35
N PHE A 94 -22.57 -33.72 -28.62
CA PHE A 94 -21.45 -34.21 -27.79
C PHE A 94 -21.25 -33.45 -26.48
N TYR A 95 -20.51 -34.08 -25.58
CA TYR A 95 -20.17 -33.59 -24.25
C TYR A 95 -18.65 -33.59 -24.07
N LEU A 96 -18.14 -32.62 -23.32
CA LEU A 96 -16.75 -32.52 -22.91
C LEU A 96 -16.64 -32.73 -21.40
N TYR A 97 -15.82 -33.71 -21.00
CA TYR A 97 -15.53 -34.03 -19.61
C TYR A 97 -14.09 -33.69 -19.24
N GLU A 98 -13.87 -33.21 -18.01
CA GLU A 98 -12.53 -33.15 -17.42
C GLU A 98 -12.16 -34.51 -16.78
N GLY A 99 -11.04 -35.07 -17.21
CA GLY A 99 -10.60 -36.41 -16.82
C GLY A 99 -11.32 -37.52 -17.59
N ALA A 100 -11.66 -38.60 -16.87
CA ALA A 100 -12.31 -39.78 -17.44
C ALA A 100 -13.83 -39.73 -17.24
N PHE A 101 -14.58 -40.05 -18.29
CA PHE A 101 -16.03 -40.19 -18.29
C PHE A 101 -16.50 -41.45 -17.54
N ASP A 102 -17.60 -41.34 -16.79
CA ASP A 102 -18.33 -42.48 -16.19
C ASP A 102 -19.81 -42.45 -16.62
N PRO A 103 -20.29 -43.40 -17.45
CA PRO A 103 -21.69 -43.45 -17.90
C PRO A 103 -22.69 -43.77 -16.77
N ALA A 104 -22.23 -44.21 -15.59
CA ALA A 104 -23.08 -44.37 -14.41
C ALA A 104 -23.21 -43.08 -13.58
N ALA A 105 -22.39 -42.06 -13.86
CA ALA A 105 -22.41 -40.75 -13.21
C ALA A 105 -22.30 -39.62 -14.28
N PRO A 106 -23.26 -39.52 -15.22
CA PRO A 106 -23.09 -38.82 -16.50
C PRO A 106 -22.94 -37.30 -16.41
N THR A 107 -23.23 -36.67 -15.26
CA THR A 107 -22.97 -35.24 -15.01
C THR A 107 -21.68 -34.98 -14.22
N SER A 108 -21.00 -36.03 -13.74
CA SER A 108 -19.75 -35.88 -12.99
C SER A 108 -18.63 -35.39 -13.90
N ASN A 109 -18.02 -34.26 -13.57
CA ASN A 109 -16.96 -33.60 -14.33
C ASN A 109 -17.35 -33.24 -15.78
N CYS A 110 -18.65 -33.16 -16.09
CA CYS A 110 -19.16 -32.60 -17.33
C CYS A 110 -18.87 -31.10 -17.31
N ILE A 111 -17.98 -30.62 -18.18
CA ILE A 111 -17.58 -29.20 -18.21
C ILE A 111 -18.24 -28.42 -19.34
N ASP A 112 -18.71 -29.11 -20.39
CA ASP A 112 -19.42 -28.47 -21.50
C ASP A 112 -20.20 -29.49 -22.35
N TYR A 113 -21.17 -29.02 -23.14
CA TYR A 113 -21.92 -29.83 -24.11
C TYR A 113 -22.50 -28.94 -25.22
N ASP A 114 -22.77 -29.50 -26.41
CA ASP A 114 -23.46 -28.79 -27.50
C ASP A 114 -24.13 -29.76 -28.51
N ASP A 115 -25.14 -29.25 -29.22
CA ASP A 115 -25.77 -29.87 -30.39
C ASP A 115 -25.83 -28.99 -31.66
N ASP A 116 -25.98 -27.67 -31.58
CA ASP A 116 -26.22 -26.82 -32.76
C ASP A 116 -25.35 -25.56 -32.96
N GLY A 117 -24.43 -25.23 -32.03
CA GLY A 117 -23.61 -24.01 -32.05
C GLY A 117 -22.57 -23.89 -33.18
N GLY A 118 -22.48 -24.89 -34.06
CA GLY A 118 -21.51 -24.99 -35.15
C GLY A 118 -22.06 -24.75 -36.56
N ALA A 119 -21.13 -24.75 -37.52
CA ALA A 119 -21.42 -24.39 -38.91
C ALA A 119 -22.40 -25.38 -39.58
N GLY A 120 -23.67 -24.99 -39.66
CA GLY A 120 -24.72 -25.75 -40.32
C GLY A 120 -25.71 -26.44 -39.38
N VAL A 121 -25.85 -25.99 -38.13
CA VAL A 121 -26.65 -26.67 -37.07
C VAL A 121 -25.99 -28.00 -36.74
N LEU A 122 -24.74 -27.92 -36.28
CA LEU A 122 -23.87 -29.04 -35.96
C LEU A 122 -23.13 -28.78 -34.64
N PRO A 123 -22.75 -29.82 -33.86
CA PRO A 123 -22.19 -29.60 -32.53
C PRO A 123 -20.82 -28.92 -32.54
N ARG A 124 -20.64 -27.89 -31.70
CA ARG A 124 -19.41 -27.11 -31.53
C ARG A 124 -19.22 -26.59 -30.10
N ILE A 125 -18.05 -26.82 -29.54
CA ILE A 125 -17.64 -26.37 -28.19
C ILE A 125 -16.40 -25.48 -28.28
N ASN A 126 -16.45 -24.31 -27.65
CA ASN A 126 -15.37 -23.32 -27.64
C ASN A 126 -14.86 -23.10 -26.21
N ARG A 127 -13.70 -23.66 -25.87
CA ARG A 127 -13.17 -23.68 -24.49
C ARG A 127 -11.66 -23.49 -24.41
N GLN A 128 -11.21 -22.95 -23.28
CA GLN A 128 -9.80 -22.90 -22.91
C GLN A 128 -9.40 -24.25 -22.27
N LEU A 129 -8.41 -24.93 -22.84
CA LEU A 129 -7.94 -26.25 -22.40
C LEU A 129 -6.49 -26.18 -21.92
N VAL A 130 -6.10 -27.09 -21.01
CA VAL A 130 -4.80 -27.08 -20.32
C VAL A 130 -3.86 -28.15 -20.88
N ALA A 131 -2.60 -27.76 -21.15
CA ALA A 131 -1.55 -28.64 -21.67
C ALA A 131 -1.39 -29.91 -20.82
N GLY A 132 -1.56 -31.08 -21.45
CA GLY A 132 -1.40 -32.39 -20.80
C GLY A 132 -2.49 -32.77 -19.79
N GLN A 133 -3.50 -31.92 -19.56
CA GLN A 133 -4.71 -32.32 -18.83
C GLN A 133 -5.50 -33.32 -19.69
N GLN A 134 -6.01 -34.37 -19.05
CA GLN A 134 -6.90 -35.32 -19.71
C GLN A 134 -8.30 -34.73 -19.80
N TYR A 135 -8.89 -34.85 -20.99
CA TYR A 135 -10.30 -34.62 -21.25
C TYR A 135 -10.90 -35.86 -21.91
N THR A 136 -12.21 -36.05 -21.82
CA THR A 136 -12.94 -37.06 -22.60
C THR A 136 -14.03 -36.39 -23.42
N LEU A 137 -13.98 -36.58 -24.74
CA LEU A 137 -15.08 -36.26 -25.64
C LEU A 137 -16.05 -37.44 -25.65
N VAL A 138 -17.33 -37.20 -25.35
CA VAL A 138 -18.40 -38.20 -25.49
C VAL A 138 -19.29 -37.80 -26.65
N THR A 139 -19.11 -38.47 -27.78
CA THR A 139 -19.94 -38.28 -28.98
C THR A 139 -21.20 -39.13 -28.88
N THR A 140 -22.34 -38.50 -29.14
CA THR A 140 -23.66 -39.13 -29.21
C THR A 140 -24.49 -38.40 -30.28
N GLN A 141 -25.81 -38.44 -30.14
CA GLN A 141 -26.80 -37.96 -31.11
C GLN A 141 -28.00 -37.39 -30.34
N TYR A 142 -28.69 -36.41 -30.93
CA TYR A 142 -29.82 -35.73 -30.29
C TYR A 142 -30.95 -36.72 -29.98
N SER A 143 -31.32 -37.53 -30.97
CA SER A 143 -32.38 -38.55 -30.94
C SER A 143 -31.83 -39.98 -31.13
N GLN A 144 -32.61 -41.02 -30.85
CA GLN A 144 -32.14 -42.41 -30.85
C GLN A 144 -32.01 -43.00 -32.27
N LEU A 145 -30.96 -43.81 -32.51
CA LEU A 145 -30.71 -44.49 -33.79
C LEU A 145 -31.97 -45.26 -34.29
N PRO A 146 -32.54 -44.90 -35.45
CA PRO A 146 -33.78 -45.50 -35.93
C PRO A 146 -33.56 -46.86 -36.63
N ALA A 147 -33.46 -47.92 -35.82
CA ALA A 147 -33.42 -49.34 -36.18
C ALA A 147 -32.07 -49.92 -36.66
N GLU A 148 -31.99 -51.26 -36.66
CA GLU A 148 -30.79 -52.04 -37.04
C GLU A 148 -30.28 -51.69 -38.44
N GLY A 149 -28.97 -51.44 -38.55
CA GLY A 149 -28.31 -51.16 -39.83
C GLY A 149 -28.23 -49.68 -40.22
N VAL A 150 -28.79 -48.76 -39.43
CA VAL A 150 -28.44 -47.33 -39.51
C VAL A 150 -27.09 -47.12 -38.82
N VAL A 151 -26.26 -46.24 -39.40
CA VAL A 151 -24.91 -45.94 -38.92
C VAL A 151 -24.70 -44.43 -38.96
N PHE A 152 -24.44 -43.82 -37.81
CA PHE A 152 -24.14 -42.40 -37.70
C PHE A 152 -22.63 -42.20 -37.75
N SER A 153 -22.09 -41.90 -38.94
CA SER A 153 -20.68 -41.54 -39.11
C SER A 153 -20.42 -40.12 -38.63
N TYR A 154 -19.34 -39.91 -37.87
CA TYR A 154 -18.92 -38.59 -37.42
C TYR A 154 -17.42 -38.38 -37.58
N THR A 155 -17.00 -37.12 -37.57
CA THR A 155 -15.60 -36.70 -37.45
C THR A 155 -15.54 -35.41 -36.66
N THR A 156 -15.03 -35.50 -35.43
CA THR A 156 -14.82 -34.35 -34.54
C THR A 156 -13.38 -33.87 -34.65
N THR A 157 -13.21 -32.56 -34.81
CA THR A 157 -11.91 -31.90 -34.92
C THR A 157 -11.71 -30.97 -33.72
N VAL A 158 -10.64 -31.17 -32.98
CA VAL A 158 -10.20 -30.30 -31.88
C VAL A 158 -9.11 -29.39 -32.44
N SER A 159 -9.50 -28.19 -32.89
CA SER A 159 -8.66 -27.16 -33.51
C SER A 159 -8.20 -26.17 -32.44
N GLY A 160 -6.89 -25.92 -32.32
CA GLY A 160 -6.32 -25.21 -31.18
C GLY A 160 -5.52 -23.95 -31.47
N LEU A 161 -5.04 -23.33 -30.38
CA LEU A 161 -4.35 -22.04 -30.35
C LEU A 161 -5.22 -20.88 -30.89
N LEU A 162 -6.55 -20.99 -30.73
CA LEU A 162 -7.45 -19.87 -30.96
C LEU A 162 -7.14 -18.75 -29.96
N PRO A 163 -7.15 -17.47 -30.38
CA PRO A 163 -6.81 -16.37 -29.50
C PRO A 163 -7.89 -16.17 -28.45
N THR A 164 -7.47 -16.13 -27.19
CA THR A 164 -8.35 -15.85 -26.05
C THR A 164 -8.38 -14.35 -25.79
N VAL A 165 -9.50 -13.86 -25.27
CA VAL A 165 -9.68 -12.47 -24.84
C VAL A 165 -9.94 -12.41 -23.33
N THR A 166 -9.36 -11.41 -22.66
CA THR A 166 -9.58 -11.16 -21.23
C THR A 166 -9.94 -9.69 -21.00
N LEU A 167 -10.91 -9.47 -20.09
CA LEU A 167 -11.39 -8.16 -19.69
C LEU A 167 -10.88 -7.84 -18.27
N GLY A 168 -10.64 -6.56 -18.01
CA GLY A 168 -10.19 -6.08 -16.70
C GLY A 168 -10.27 -4.56 -16.56
N LEU A 169 -9.86 -4.03 -15.41
CA LEU A 169 -9.79 -2.57 -15.20
C LEU A 169 -8.49 -2.01 -15.78
N PRO A 170 -8.53 -0.85 -16.47
CA PRO A 170 -7.33 -0.08 -16.79
C PRO A 170 -6.61 0.42 -15.52
N ASP A 171 -5.28 0.59 -15.61
CA ASP A 171 -4.43 1.01 -14.49
C ASP A 171 -4.99 2.25 -13.75
N GLY A 172 -5.24 2.08 -12.45
CA GLY A 172 -5.65 3.16 -11.54
C GLY A 172 -7.14 3.51 -11.57
N GLN A 173 -7.99 2.78 -12.30
CA GLN A 173 -9.45 2.94 -12.23
C GLN A 173 -10.05 2.01 -11.16
N PRO A 174 -11.02 2.48 -10.33
CA PRO A 174 -11.81 1.61 -9.46
C PRO A 174 -12.77 0.74 -10.28
N ARG A 175 -13.32 -0.32 -9.66
CA ARG A 175 -14.40 -1.13 -10.25
C ARG A 175 -15.75 -0.42 -10.17
N VAL A 176 -15.89 0.45 -9.17
CA VAL A 176 -17.06 1.27 -8.89
C VAL A 176 -16.70 2.74 -9.12
N VAL A 177 -17.16 3.30 -10.23
CA VAL A 177 -17.01 4.73 -10.54
C VAL A 177 -18.11 5.55 -9.88
N ALA A 178 -17.85 6.85 -9.68
CA ALA A 178 -18.86 7.78 -9.18
C ALA A 178 -19.79 8.26 -10.32
N PRO A 179 -21.04 8.65 -10.02
CA PRO A 179 -21.96 9.20 -11.02
C PRO A 179 -21.36 10.36 -11.83
N GLY A 180 -21.74 10.46 -13.11
CA GLY A 180 -21.18 11.40 -14.08
C GLY A 180 -19.77 11.04 -14.60
N THR A 181 -19.20 9.90 -14.22
CA THR A 181 -17.87 9.44 -14.65
C THR A 181 -17.97 8.31 -15.68
N PRO A 182 -17.27 8.36 -16.83
CA PRO A 182 -17.20 7.22 -17.75
C PRO A 182 -16.52 6.01 -17.12
N ALA A 183 -17.10 4.82 -17.30
CA ALA A 183 -16.49 3.55 -16.89
C ALA A 183 -15.71 2.94 -18.06
N ARG A 184 -14.51 2.40 -17.81
CA ARG A 184 -13.69 1.80 -18.88
C ARG A 184 -13.21 0.40 -18.54
N ILE A 185 -13.07 -0.42 -19.56
CA ILE A 185 -12.66 -1.82 -19.46
C ILE A 185 -11.50 -2.04 -20.44
N ALA A 186 -10.38 -2.55 -19.94
CA ALA A 186 -9.25 -2.98 -20.75
C ALA A 186 -9.57 -4.37 -21.34
N VAL A 187 -9.50 -4.48 -22.67
CA VAL A 187 -9.68 -5.72 -23.42
C VAL A 187 -8.32 -6.15 -23.95
N THR A 188 -7.87 -7.36 -23.59
CA THR A 188 -6.57 -7.91 -23.97
C THR A 188 -6.74 -9.22 -24.71
N PHE A 189 -6.28 -9.27 -25.95
CA PHE A 189 -6.22 -10.50 -26.75
C PHE A 189 -4.86 -11.18 -26.60
N SER A 190 -4.81 -12.51 -26.61
CA SER A 190 -3.56 -13.28 -26.49
C SER A 190 -2.62 -13.16 -27.69
N ALA A 191 -3.10 -12.57 -28.79
CA ALA A 191 -2.34 -12.26 -30.01
C ALA A 191 -2.87 -10.95 -30.63
N PRO A 192 -2.12 -10.29 -31.53
CA PRO A 192 -2.65 -9.16 -32.30
C PRO A 192 -3.80 -9.59 -33.23
N VAL A 193 -4.91 -8.85 -33.16
CA VAL A 193 -6.12 -9.07 -33.96
C VAL A 193 -6.51 -7.84 -34.79
N THR A 194 -7.45 -8.07 -35.70
CA THR A 194 -8.12 -7.10 -36.57
C THR A 194 -9.62 -7.44 -36.63
N GLY A 195 -10.45 -6.57 -37.20
CA GLY A 195 -11.91 -6.73 -37.17
C GLY A 195 -12.51 -5.90 -36.03
N PHE A 196 -12.27 -6.34 -34.79
CA PHE A 196 -12.84 -5.83 -33.54
C PHE A 196 -13.20 -4.34 -33.52
N ASP A 197 -14.50 -4.06 -33.48
CA ASP A 197 -15.10 -2.75 -33.22
C ASP A 197 -16.15 -2.79 -32.07
N VAL A 198 -17.24 -2.02 -32.17
CA VAL A 198 -18.26 -1.90 -31.12
C VAL A 198 -19.46 -2.82 -31.34
N ASP A 199 -19.68 -3.30 -32.57
CA ASP A 199 -20.76 -4.26 -32.85
C ASP A 199 -20.39 -5.69 -32.36
N ASP A 200 -19.12 -5.92 -31.99
CA ASP A 200 -18.56 -7.17 -31.44
C ASP A 200 -18.63 -7.28 -29.89
N LEU A 201 -19.33 -6.34 -29.24
CA LEU A 201 -19.45 -6.22 -27.79
C LEU A 201 -20.89 -6.47 -27.33
N ASP A 202 -21.05 -7.47 -26.45
CA ASP A 202 -22.28 -7.59 -25.67
C ASP A 202 -22.18 -6.71 -24.42
N VAL A 203 -23.21 -5.88 -24.19
CA VAL A 203 -23.25 -4.84 -23.15
C VAL A 203 -24.63 -4.80 -22.52
N GLU A 204 -24.80 -5.55 -21.43
CA GLU A 204 -26.03 -5.58 -20.64
C GLU A 204 -26.00 -4.56 -19.50
N THR A 205 -27.18 -4.07 -19.10
CA THR A 205 -27.42 -3.24 -17.91
C THR A 205 -28.51 -3.90 -17.05
N ASP A 206 -28.42 -3.76 -15.72
CA ASP A 206 -29.46 -4.30 -14.84
C ASP A 206 -30.75 -3.43 -14.88
N PHE A 207 -30.66 -2.09 -15.05
CA PHE A 207 -31.82 -1.17 -14.91
C PHE A 207 -31.99 -0.10 -16.00
N GLY A 208 -30.90 0.59 -16.33
CA GLY A 208 -30.87 1.76 -17.21
C GLY A 208 -30.72 1.41 -18.70
N PRO A 209 -30.69 2.42 -19.58
CA PRO A 209 -30.39 2.21 -20.99
C PRO A 209 -28.95 1.74 -21.19
N THR A 210 -28.72 0.96 -22.24
CA THR A 210 -27.37 0.66 -22.76
C THR A 210 -26.59 1.96 -22.95
N PRO A 211 -25.37 2.11 -22.39
CA PRO A 211 -24.60 3.35 -22.47
C PRO A 211 -24.11 3.61 -23.91
N ASP A 212 -23.74 4.86 -24.21
CA ASP A 212 -22.93 5.15 -25.40
C ASP A 212 -21.58 4.41 -25.27
N VAL A 213 -21.29 3.46 -26.16
CA VAL A 213 -20.04 2.68 -26.15
C VAL A 213 -19.05 3.27 -27.15
N THR A 214 -17.79 3.42 -26.74
CA THR A 214 -16.69 3.74 -27.65
C THR A 214 -15.50 2.80 -27.46
N LEU A 215 -14.84 2.43 -28.56
CA LEU A 215 -13.65 1.57 -28.55
C LEU A 215 -12.41 2.37 -28.96
N THR A 216 -11.31 2.15 -28.24
CA THR A 216 -9.99 2.67 -28.59
C THR A 216 -8.91 1.58 -28.48
N GLY A 217 -7.77 1.76 -29.12
CA GLY A 217 -6.66 0.78 -29.14
C GLY A 217 -6.46 0.11 -30.49
N SER A 218 -5.68 -0.98 -30.51
CA SER A 218 -5.34 -1.72 -31.73
C SER A 218 -4.53 -2.98 -31.43
N GLY A 219 -4.63 -3.99 -32.29
CA GLY A 219 -3.76 -5.16 -32.25
C GLY A 219 -4.14 -6.09 -31.11
N ALA A 220 -3.35 -6.15 -30.04
CA ALA A 220 -3.62 -7.05 -28.91
C ALA A 220 -4.29 -6.37 -27.70
N SER A 221 -4.46 -5.03 -27.73
CA SER A 221 -4.91 -4.26 -26.57
C SER A 221 -5.84 -3.13 -26.99
N TYR A 222 -7.00 -3.10 -26.34
CA TYR A 222 -8.07 -2.15 -26.55
C TYR A 222 -8.63 -1.66 -25.20
N VAL A 223 -9.32 -0.53 -25.23
CA VAL A 223 -10.08 0.00 -24.10
C VAL A 223 -11.48 0.34 -24.61
N VAL A 224 -12.48 -0.32 -24.02
CA VAL A 224 -13.89 0.05 -24.11
C VAL A 224 -14.13 1.17 -23.10
N GLU A 225 -14.75 2.27 -23.53
CA GLU A 225 -15.23 3.35 -22.68
C GLU A 225 -16.76 3.44 -22.80
N LEU A 226 -17.44 3.17 -21.68
CA LEU A 226 -18.88 3.31 -21.50
C LEU A 226 -19.19 4.74 -21.06
N GLY A 227 -20.17 5.37 -21.71
CA GLY A 227 -20.61 6.73 -21.43
C GLY A 227 -21.01 6.95 -19.96
N PRO A 228 -20.84 8.18 -19.44
CA PRO A 228 -21.14 8.49 -18.05
C PRO A 228 -22.65 8.41 -17.76
N SER A 229 -23.00 7.78 -16.64
CA SER A 229 -24.37 7.77 -16.09
C SER A 229 -24.44 8.56 -14.79
N ASP A 230 -25.54 9.30 -14.60
CA ASP A 230 -25.90 9.90 -13.31
C ASP A 230 -26.73 8.95 -12.42
N GLU A 231 -27.15 7.79 -12.95
CA GLU A 231 -27.93 6.76 -12.26
C GLU A 231 -27.04 5.60 -11.77
N TYR A 232 -27.40 5.00 -10.63
CA TYR A 232 -26.69 3.84 -10.06
C TYR A 232 -26.95 2.59 -10.89
N GLU A 233 -25.91 2.00 -11.45
CA GLU A 233 -26.02 0.99 -12.50
C GLU A 233 -24.91 -0.06 -12.40
N ARG A 234 -25.18 -1.25 -12.95
CA ARG A 234 -24.19 -2.29 -13.20
C ARG A 234 -24.18 -2.61 -14.69
N TYR A 235 -23.01 -2.45 -15.29
CA TYR A 235 -22.77 -2.85 -16.68
C TYR A 235 -22.10 -4.22 -16.68
N PHE A 236 -22.62 -5.16 -17.45
CA PHE A 236 -21.92 -6.39 -17.80
C PHE A 236 -21.42 -6.23 -19.23
N VAL A 237 -20.12 -6.46 -19.45
CA VAL A 237 -19.55 -6.42 -20.80
C VAL A 237 -18.88 -7.75 -21.12
N ALA A 238 -19.17 -8.28 -22.30
CA ALA A 238 -18.45 -9.40 -22.89
C ALA A 238 -17.97 -9.04 -24.31
N VAL A 239 -16.98 -9.79 -24.79
CA VAL A 239 -16.57 -9.79 -26.19
C VAL A 239 -17.17 -11.04 -26.82
N GLU A 240 -17.92 -10.88 -27.92
CA GLU A 240 -18.61 -11.98 -28.58
C GLU A 240 -17.65 -13.01 -29.20
N GLU A 241 -18.20 -14.16 -29.59
CA GLU A 241 -17.43 -15.15 -30.32
C GLU A 241 -17.12 -14.67 -31.75
N GLY A 242 -15.87 -14.81 -32.18
CA GLY A 242 -15.45 -14.41 -33.52
C GLY A 242 -15.24 -12.91 -33.71
N ALA A 243 -15.47 -12.11 -32.67
CA ALA A 243 -15.27 -10.66 -32.54
C ALA A 243 -13.97 -10.09 -33.15
N ALA A 244 -12.92 -10.90 -33.27
CA ALA A 244 -11.71 -10.49 -33.94
C ALA A 244 -11.00 -11.63 -34.68
N VAL A 245 -10.16 -11.27 -35.65
CA VAL A 245 -9.40 -12.19 -36.50
C VAL A 245 -7.92 -11.81 -36.49
N THR A 246 -7.05 -12.78 -36.25
CA THR A 246 -5.58 -12.62 -36.31
C THR A 246 -5.06 -12.49 -37.75
N ASP A 247 -3.81 -12.04 -37.91
CA ASP A 247 -3.04 -12.09 -39.18
C ASP A 247 -3.01 -13.51 -39.82
N GLY A 248 -3.22 -14.57 -39.02
CA GLY A 248 -3.29 -15.96 -39.48
C GLY A 248 -4.68 -16.43 -39.93
N GLY A 249 -5.72 -15.60 -39.79
CA GLY A 249 -7.10 -15.95 -40.13
C GLY A 249 -7.88 -16.69 -39.03
N LEU A 250 -7.30 -16.88 -37.84
CA LEU A 250 -8.01 -17.49 -36.70
C LEU A 250 -8.90 -16.45 -36.01
N THR A 251 -10.17 -16.80 -35.80
CA THR A 251 -11.18 -16.08 -35.02
C THR A 251 -10.95 -16.22 -33.51
N THR A 252 -11.34 -15.21 -32.74
CA THR A 252 -11.25 -15.20 -31.27
C THR A 252 -12.32 -16.06 -30.61
N LEU A 253 -11.98 -16.64 -29.46
CA LEU A 253 -12.98 -17.14 -28.50
C LEU A 253 -13.72 -15.96 -27.84
N PRO A 254 -14.96 -16.15 -27.36
CA PRO A 254 -15.66 -15.16 -26.56
C PRO A 254 -14.99 -14.94 -25.20
N SER A 255 -15.33 -13.86 -24.52
CA SER A 255 -14.95 -13.65 -23.12
C SER A 255 -15.97 -14.24 -22.14
N THR A 256 -15.60 -14.29 -20.85
CA THR A 256 -16.60 -14.20 -19.78
C THR A 256 -17.09 -12.75 -19.65
N TYR A 257 -18.31 -12.53 -19.15
CA TYR A 257 -18.74 -11.20 -18.73
C TYR A 257 -17.79 -10.61 -17.67
N PHE A 258 -17.60 -9.30 -17.73
CA PHE A 258 -16.88 -8.51 -16.75
C PHE A 258 -17.74 -7.32 -16.31
N ASP A 259 -18.08 -7.26 -15.03
CA ASP A 259 -18.93 -6.20 -14.48
C ASP A 259 -18.17 -4.99 -13.92
N VAL A 260 -18.70 -3.80 -14.20
CA VAL A 260 -18.30 -2.50 -13.63
C VAL A 260 -19.54 -1.72 -13.20
N PHE A 261 -19.40 -0.81 -12.24
CA PHE A 261 -20.55 -0.15 -11.59
C PHE A 261 -20.45 1.37 -11.61
N THR A 262 -21.58 2.04 -11.81
CA THR A 262 -21.79 3.41 -11.32
C THR A 262 -22.40 3.28 -9.93
N GLY A 263 -21.61 3.55 -8.88
CA GLY A 263 -22.00 3.25 -7.50
C GLY A 263 -22.26 4.46 -6.62
N VAL A 264 -22.73 4.21 -5.40
CA VAL A 264 -23.10 5.28 -4.46
C VAL A 264 -21.84 6.05 -4.03
N PRO A 265 -21.77 7.37 -4.23
CA PRO A 265 -20.64 8.16 -3.78
C PRO A 265 -20.63 8.22 -2.24
N VAL A 266 -19.44 8.20 -1.64
CA VAL A 266 -19.26 8.37 -0.20
C VAL A 266 -18.12 9.32 0.10
N THR A 267 -18.37 10.24 1.04
CA THR A 267 -17.40 11.23 1.51
C THR A 267 -17.09 10.97 2.98
N VAL A 268 -15.80 10.99 3.34
CA VAL A 268 -15.36 11.00 4.73
C VAL A 268 -14.88 12.41 5.07
N THR A 269 -15.40 12.97 6.15
CA THR A 269 -15.04 14.30 6.63
C THR A 269 -14.55 14.25 8.08
N ALA A 270 -13.73 15.22 8.45
CA ALA A 270 -13.35 15.48 9.84
C ALA A 270 -13.75 16.91 10.20
N ALA A 271 -14.20 17.12 11.44
CA ALA A 271 -14.63 18.44 11.90
C ALA A 271 -13.48 19.46 12.01
N GLU A 272 -12.26 18.98 12.23
CA GLU A 272 -11.03 19.77 12.40
C GLU A 272 -9.86 19.08 11.68
N SER A 273 -8.89 19.85 11.18
CA SER A 273 -7.67 19.29 10.54
C SER A 273 -6.54 18.99 11.53
N THR A 274 -6.62 19.52 12.74
CA THR A 274 -5.65 19.36 13.83
C THR A 274 -6.40 19.30 15.15
N THR A 275 -6.06 18.37 16.05
CA THR A 275 -6.67 18.33 17.39
C THR A 275 -5.69 17.82 18.45
N SER A 276 -5.89 18.24 19.70
CA SER A 276 -5.15 17.75 20.88
C SER A 276 -5.97 16.79 21.74
N THR A 277 -7.23 16.53 21.38
CA THR A 277 -8.14 15.64 22.11
C THR A 277 -8.30 14.27 21.42
N SER A 278 -8.53 13.23 22.21
CA SER A 278 -8.79 11.87 21.75
C SER A 278 -10.12 11.37 22.37
N PRO A 279 -10.97 10.61 21.66
CA PRO A 279 -10.79 10.14 20.28
C PRO A 279 -10.98 11.24 19.23
N VAL A 280 -10.40 11.03 18.04
CA VAL A 280 -10.64 11.83 16.84
C VAL A 280 -11.94 11.36 16.18
N ALA A 281 -12.80 12.29 15.78
CA ALA A 281 -14.09 11.96 15.17
C ALA A 281 -14.16 12.31 13.68
N PHE A 282 -14.73 11.40 12.90
CA PHE A 282 -15.04 11.54 11.48
C PHE A 282 -16.53 11.31 11.23
N ASP A 283 -17.06 12.01 10.24
CA ASP A 283 -18.43 11.84 9.73
C ASP A 283 -18.34 11.28 8.30
N VAL A 284 -18.97 10.12 8.09
CA VAL A 284 -19.03 9.38 6.81
C VAL A 284 -20.43 9.54 6.25
N VAL A 285 -20.54 10.04 5.01
CA VAL A 285 -21.83 10.34 4.37
C VAL A 285 -21.85 9.73 2.97
N PHE A 286 -22.84 8.88 2.72
CA PHE A 286 -23.17 8.30 1.42
C PHE A 286 -24.16 9.21 0.67
N GLY A 287 -24.23 9.09 -0.66
CA GLY A 287 -25.23 9.80 -1.47
C GLY A 287 -26.67 9.37 -1.18
N ASP A 288 -26.85 8.09 -0.84
CA ASP A 288 -28.11 7.44 -0.51
C ASP A 288 -27.91 6.42 0.63
N ALA A 289 -29.02 5.94 1.21
CA ALA A 289 -28.98 4.99 2.31
C ALA A 289 -28.44 3.61 1.91
N VAL A 290 -27.48 3.09 2.68
CA VAL A 290 -26.80 1.81 2.42
C VAL A 290 -27.03 0.76 3.51
N GLU A 291 -26.96 -0.51 3.11
CA GLU A 291 -26.90 -1.67 4.00
C GLU A 291 -25.47 -2.22 4.10
N GLY A 292 -25.21 -2.97 5.17
CA GLY A 292 -24.06 -3.87 5.27
C GLY A 292 -22.76 -3.27 5.79
N LEU A 293 -22.61 -1.94 5.85
CA LEU A 293 -21.41 -1.28 6.36
C LEU A 293 -21.14 -1.65 7.83
N THR A 294 -19.95 -2.15 8.12
CA THR A 294 -19.48 -2.48 9.48
C THR A 294 -18.18 -1.76 9.86
N VAL A 295 -17.72 -2.05 11.07
CA VAL A 295 -16.41 -1.63 11.60
C VAL A 295 -15.22 -2.26 10.85
N GLU A 296 -15.42 -3.43 10.22
CA GLU A 296 -14.34 -4.19 9.54
C GLU A 296 -14.07 -3.69 8.11
N ASP A 297 -15.05 -3.02 7.49
CA ASP A 297 -14.96 -2.47 6.14
C ASP A 297 -14.20 -1.12 6.10
N LEU A 298 -14.00 -0.48 7.26
CA LEU A 298 -13.34 0.82 7.37
C LEU A 298 -11.81 0.68 7.47
N VAL A 299 -11.08 1.47 6.69
CA VAL A 299 -9.62 1.49 6.76
C VAL A 299 -9.12 2.73 7.50
N VAL A 300 -8.62 2.51 8.70
CA VAL A 300 -7.83 3.49 9.47
C VAL A 300 -6.37 3.43 9.03
N SER A 301 -5.72 4.59 8.86
CA SER A 301 -4.29 4.71 8.56
C SER A 301 -3.66 5.94 9.24
N GLY A 302 -2.48 6.34 8.76
CA GLY A 302 -1.70 7.45 9.31
C GLY A 302 -0.60 7.01 10.29
N THR A 303 0.09 7.99 10.88
CA THR A 303 1.27 7.74 11.74
C THR A 303 0.97 7.70 13.24
N ALA A 304 -0.27 7.94 13.66
CA ALA A 304 -0.67 8.04 15.07
C ALA A 304 -0.91 6.67 15.77
N GLU A 305 -0.62 5.56 15.08
CA GLU A 305 -0.89 4.18 15.52
C GLU A 305 -2.32 3.99 16.06
N ALA A 306 -3.29 4.56 15.32
CA ALA A 306 -4.63 4.77 15.80
C ALA A 306 -5.53 3.53 15.64
N SER A 307 -6.45 3.35 16.59
CA SER A 307 -7.42 2.25 16.61
C SER A 307 -8.86 2.77 16.53
N LEU A 308 -9.71 2.09 15.77
CA LEU A 308 -11.15 2.38 15.68
C LEU A 308 -11.83 1.95 17.00
N VAL A 309 -12.60 2.84 17.64
CA VAL A 309 -13.19 2.61 18.97
C VAL A 309 -14.71 2.66 18.97
N GLU A 310 -15.34 3.60 18.25
CA GLU A 310 -16.80 3.60 18.08
C GLU A 310 -17.18 3.75 16.60
N PHE A 311 -18.19 2.97 16.19
CA PHE A 311 -18.86 3.06 14.90
C PHE A 311 -20.37 3.09 15.18
N SER A 312 -21.08 4.07 14.61
CA SER A 312 -22.50 4.30 14.87
C SER A 312 -23.15 5.05 13.71
N GLY A 313 -24.48 5.05 13.65
CA GLY A 313 -25.25 5.60 12.53
C GLY A 313 -25.98 4.51 11.74
N GLU A 314 -26.81 4.93 10.79
CA GLU A 314 -27.65 4.08 9.97
C GLU A 314 -28.06 4.81 8.68
N GLY A 315 -28.37 4.06 7.62
CA GLY A 315 -28.82 4.63 6.36
C GLY A 315 -27.68 5.31 5.59
N ASP A 316 -27.73 6.63 5.45
CA ASP A 316 -26.78 7.42 4.66
C ASP A 316 -25.61 8.00 5.48
N THR A 317 -25.73 8.04 6.82
CA THR A 317 -24.86 8.85 7.69
C THR A 317 -24.32 8.05 8.87
N TYR A 318 -22.99 8.01 8.98
CA TYR A 318 -22.27 7.28 10.03
C TYR A 318 -21.24 8.15 10.76
N ARG A 319 -21.13 7.94 12.07
CA ARG A 319 -20.20 8.61 12.98
C ARG A 319 -19.14 7.61 13.43
N VAL A 320 -17.88 7.94 13.19
CA VAL A 320 -16.72 7.07 13.43
C VAL A 320 -15.76 7.76 14.39
N THR A 321 -15.35 7.10 15.48
CA THR A 321 -14.37 7.64 16.43
C THR A 321 -13.14 6.74 16.53
N VAL A 322 -11.96 7.35 16.39
CA VAL A 322 -10.67 6.67 16.30
C VAL A 322 -9.75 7.21 17.40
N THR A 323 -9.22 6.32 18.24
CA THR A 323 -8.28 6.65 19.32
C THR A 323 -6.85 6.53 18.80
N PRO A 324 -6.13 7.64 18.55
CA PRO A 324 -4.67 7.62 18.38
C PRO A 324 -3.96 7.15 19.66
N ALA A 325 -2.89 6.38 19.50
CA ALA A 325 -1.98 6.03 20.58
C ALA A 325 -0.82 7.03 20.71
N ASN A 326 -0.36 7.56 19.57
CA ASN A 326 0.80 8.46 19.45
C ASN A 326 0.44 9.74 18.66
N PRO A 327 1.14 10.87 18.86
CA PRO A 327 1.05 12.05 17.98
C PRO A 327 1.38 11.68 16.53
N GLY A 328 0.62 12.23 15.58
CA GLY A 328 0.76 11.86 14.17
C GLY A 328 -0.49 12.16 13.34
N THR A 329 -0.58 11.61 12.13
CA THR A 329 -1.84 11.61 11.37
C THR A 329 -2.75 10.47 11.83
N VAL A 330 -4.02 10.78 12.02
CA VAL A 330 -5.12 9.82 12.05
C VAL A 330 -5.85 9.95 10.72
N GLU A 331 -5.93 8.87 9.95
CA GLU A 331 -6.59 8.85 8.64
C GLU A 331 -7.71 7.82 8.60
N LEU A 332 -8.75 8.11 7.81
CA LEU A 332 -9.89 7.21 7.61
C LEU A 332 -10.36 7.26 6.15
N ARG A 333 -10.68 6.09 5.58
CA ARG A 333 -11.43 5.96 4.32
C ARG A 333 -12.38 4.77 4.32
N VAL A 334 -13.35 4.83 3.41
CA VAL A 334 -14.25 3.73 3.02
C VAL A 334 -13.80 3.19 1.66
N PRO A 335 -13.43 1.90 1.53
CA PRO A 335 -13.18 1.24 0.24
C PRO A 335 -14.43 1.18 -0.66
N GLU A 336 -14.26 0.84 -1.94
CA GLU A 336 -15.39 0.37 -2.75
C GLU A 336 -15.91 -0.99 -2.24
N PHE A 337 -17.20 -1.28 -2.47
CA PHE A 337 -17.93 -2.46 -1.95
C PHE A 337 -18.08 -2.60 -0.42
N ALA A 338 -17.61 -1.61 0.37
CA ALA A 338 -17.78 -1.59 1.82
C ALA A 338 -19.24 -1.50 2.31
N ALA A 339 -20.14 -1.03 1.45
CA ALA A 339 -21.57 -0.91 1.70
C ALA A 339 -22.37 -1.11 0.41
N LEU A 340 -23.64 -1.53 0.52
CA LEU A 340 -24.51 -1.83 -0.60
C LEU A 340 -25.80 -1.00 -0.51
N PHE A 341 -26.04 -0.15 -1.51
CA PHE A 341 -27.36 0.45 -1.73
C PHE A 341 -28.33 -0.61 -2.25
N VAL A 342 -29.53 -0.63 -1.67
CA VAL A 342 -30.56 -1.61 -2.02
C VAL A 342 -31.72 -0.92 -2.73
N ALA A 343 -31.74 -1.03 -4.06
CA ALA A 343 -32.76 -0.38 -4.87
C ALA A 343 -34.10 -1.16 -4.73
N PRO A 344 -35.20 -0.50 -4.28
CA PRO A 344 -36.47 -1.17 -4.03
C PRO A 344 -37.27 -1.35 -5.32
N PHE A 345 -37.30 -2.57 -5.86
CA PHE A 345 -38.19 -2.95 -6.96
C PHE A 345 -39.44 -3.69 -6.46
N GLY A 346 -40.28 -4.14 -7.40
CA GLY A 346 -41.51 -4.89 -7.12
C GLY A 346 -41.25 -6.35 -6.73
N GLU A 347 -42.19 -7.25 -7.05
CA GLU A 347 -42.17 -8.67 -6.64
C GLU A 347 -41.05 -9.53 -7.28
N GLY A 348 -40.07 -8.92 -7.96
CA GLY A 348 -38.95 -9.58 -8.64
C GLY A 348 -37.63 -9.67 -7.86
N GLY A 349 -37.47 -8.93 -6.76
CA GLY A 349 -36.22 -8.87 -5.98
C GLY A 349 -35.71 -7.45 -5.75
N ALA A 350 -34.51 -7.31 -5.18
CA ALA A 350 -33.88 -6.02 -4.92
C ALA A 350 -32.42 -6.03 -5.36
N ALA A 351 -32.01 -4.98 -6.08
CA ALA A 351 -30.63 -4.83 -6.55
C ALA A 351 -29.69 -4.44 -5.41
N ARG A 352 -28.40 -4.76 -5.56
CA ARG A 352 -27.37 -4.42 -4.58
C ARG A 352 -26.20 -3.72 -5.27
N ILE A 353 -26.26 -2.38 -5.35
CA ILE A 353 -25.21 -1.58 -5.97
C ILE A 353 -24.18 -1.18 -4.90
N PRO A 354 -22.87 -1.39 -5.12
CA PRO A 354 -21.83 -1.00 -4.17
C PRO A 354 -21.64 0.51 -4.08
N ASN A 355 -21.06 0.96 -2.97
CA ASN A 355 -20.48 2.29 -2.89
C ASN A 355 -19.15 2.37 -3.69
N ALA A 356 -18.86 3.55 -4.23
CA ALA A 356 -17.55 3.91 -4.75
C ALA A 356 -16.56 4.15 -3.58
N ALA A 357 -15.25 4.06 -3.84
CA ALA A 357 -14.26 4.36 -2.81
C ALA A 357 -14.28 5.85 -2.40
N SER A 358 -14.19 6.13 -1.10
CA SER A 358 -14.20 7.51 -0.59
C SER A 358 -12.87 8.23 -0.76
N ASN A 359 -12.88 9.56 -0.56
CA ASN A 359 -11.67 10.27 -0.18
C ASN A 359 -11.07 9.71 1.12
N THR A 360 -9.77 9.87 1.32
CA THR A 360 -9.16 9.69 2.65
C THR A 360 -9.27 11.01 3.41
N ALA A 361 -9.88 10.99 4.59
CA ALA A 361 -9.83 12.10 5.54
C ALA A 361 -8.59 11.96 6.42
N SER A 362 -8.03 13.08 6.90
CA SER A 362 -6.84 13.10 7.75
C SER A 362 -6.92 14.21 8.79
N VAL A 363 -6.54 13.89 10.03
CA VAL A 363 -6.44 14.83 11.16
C VAL A 363 -5.07 14.66 11.80
N ALA A 364 -4.35 15.75 12.05
CA ALA A 364 -3.12 15.70 12.84
C ALA A 364 -3.46 15.73 14.34
N PHE A 365 -3.20 14.61 15.03
CA PHE A 365 -3.28 14.52 16.48
C PHE A 365 -1.99 15.03 17.12
N ALA A 366 -2.11 16.08 17.93
CA ALA A 366 -1.03 16.77 18.60
C ALA A 366 -1.43 17.13 20.05
N PRO A 367 -1.46 16.15 20.97
CA PRO A 367 -1.70 16.39 22.39
C PRO A 367 -0.62 17.31 22.99
N ALA A 368 -0.98 18.02 24.06
CA ALA A 368 0.01 18.75 24.85
C ALA A 368 0.87 17.79 25.67
N GLY A 369 2.17 18.08 25.79
CA GLY A 369 3.10 17.29 26.60
C GLY A 369 3.16 17.74 28.06
N PRO A 370 3.92 17.03 28.90
CA PRO A 370 3.96 17.28 30.33
C PRO A 370 4.50 18.68 30.65
N SER A 371 3.78 19.45 31.46
CA SER A 371 4.35 20.62 32.11
C SER A 371 5.21 20.20 33.29
N VAL A 372 6.24 21.00 33.61
CA VAL A 372 7.17 20.71 34.71
C VAL A 372 7.52 21.96 35.51
N THR A 373 7.54 21.84 36.85
CA THR A 373 8.09 22.85 37.77
C THR A 373 9.41 22.37 38.37
N VAL A 374 10.32 23.30 38.63
CA VAL A 374 11.56 23.08 39.39
C VAL A 374 11.62 24.09 40.52
N GLU A 375 11.73 23.63 41.77
CA GLU A 375 11.74 24.48 42.96
C GLU A 375 12.86 24.07 43.94
N GLN A 376 13.33 24.99 44.79
CA GLN A 376 14.19 24.66 45.92
C GLN A 376 13.51 23.61 46.83
N ALA A 377 14.24 22.53 47.16
CA ALA A 377 13.66 21.45 47.97
C ALA A 377 13.23 21.93 49.36
N ALA A 378 12.03 21.53 49.78
CA ALA A 378 11.38 22.06 50.98
C ALA A 378 12.21 21.83 52.27
N GLY A 379 12.52 22.91 52.98
CA GLY A 379 13.30 22.88 54.22
C GLY A 379 14.82 22.97 54.04
N GLN A 380 15.32 23.02 52.80
CA GLN A 380 16.69 23.44 52.52
C GLN A 380 16.90 24.90 52.93
N ALA A 381 18.09 25.23 53.43
CA ALA A 381 18.49 26.61 53.68
C ALA A 381 18.96 27.28 52.38
N ASP A 382 18.54 28.52 52.13
CA ASP A 382 19.23 29.45 51.26
C ASP A 382 19.67 30.68 52.07
N PRO A 383 20.96 31.08 52.05
CA PRO A 383 22.11 30.33 51.55
C PRO A 383 22.39 29.03 52.34
N THR A 384 23.00 28.04 51.68
CA THR A 384 23.47 26.78 52.27
C THR A 384 25.00 26.68 52.27
N ALA A 385 25.58 26.05 53.29
CA ALA A 385 27.02 25.79 53.40
C ALA A 385 27.41 24.31 53.12
N THR A 386 26.45 23.48 52.70
CA THR A 386 26.61 22.02 52.55
C THR A 386 26.05 21.50 51.23
N LEU A 387 26.73 20.50 50.65
CA LEU A 387 26.27 19.69 49.53
C LEU A 387 25.69 18.35 50.03
N PRO A 388 24.78 17.69 49.28
CA PRO A 388 24.20 18.17 48.01
C PRO A 388 23.24 19.34 48.21
N VAL A 389 23.04 20.13 47.15
CA VAL A 389 21.94 21.11 47.05
C VAL A 389 20.79 20.46 46.29
N ALA A 390 19.61 20.44 46.89
CA ALA A 390 18.44 19.72 46.41
C ALA A 390 17.40 20.65 45.76
N PHE A 391 16.83 20.19 44.66
CA PHE A 391 15.70 20.80 43.96
C PHE A 391 14.61 19.76 43.72
N ASP A 392 13.36 20.14 43.92
CA ASP A 392 12.19 19.30 43.69
C ASP A 392 11.64 19.56 42.28
N VAL A 393 11.46 18.49 41.50
CA VAL A 393 10.99 18.53 40.12
C VAL A 393 9.68 17.76 40.04
N VAL A 394 8.63 18.42 39.53
CA VAL A 394 7.28 17.83 39.46
C VAL A 394 6.71 18.01 38.05
N PHE A 395 6.25 16.91 37.46
CA PHE A 395 5.59 16.83 36.16
C PHE A 395 4.08 16.70 36.32
N SER A 396 3.30 17.32 35.43
CA SER A 396 1.82 17.28 35.48
C SER A 396 1.19 15.94 35.09
N GLU A 397 1.96 15.04 34.48
CA GLU A 397 1.57 13.68 34.08
C GLU A 397 2.81 12.77 34.04
N PRO A 398 2.65 11.43 34.02
CA PRO A 398 3.79 10.49 34.03
C PRO A 398 4.71 10.64 32.82
N ILE A 399 6.02 10.67 33.10
CA ILE A 399 7.08 10.57 32.08
C ILE A 399 7.73 9.18 32.09
N ASP A 400 8.45 8.84 31.03
CA ASP A 400 9.20 7.56 30.95
C ASP A 400 10.32 7.51 31.99
N ALA A 401 11.17 8.55 32.02
CA ALA A 401 12.23 8.74 33.01
C ALA A 401 12.69 10.22 33.04
N LEU A 402 13.41 10.59 34.11
CA LEU A 402 14.23 11.80 34.18
C LEU A 402 15.68 11.38 34.47
N GLU A 403 16.61 11.71 33.57
CA GLU A 403 18.02 11.39 33.65
C GLU A 403 18.90 12.62 33.94
N PRO A 404 20.14 12.45 34.46
CA PRO A 404 21.09 13.55 34.65
C PRO A 404 21.43 14.36 33.39
N ALA A 405 21.16 13.83 32.19
CA ALA A 405 21.37 14.53 30.91
C ALA A 405 20.28 15.57 30.61
N ASP A 406 19.10 15.42 31.21
CA ASP A 406 17.92 16.26 30.99
C ASP A 406 17.95 17.55 31.84
N VAL A 407 18.91 17.60 32.78
CA VAL A 407 19.04 18.65 33.79
C VAL A 407 20.10 19.66 33.37
N VAL A 408 19.70 20.90 33.13
CA VAL A 408 20.61 22.02 32.86
C VAL A 408 20.97 22.71 34.18
N LEU A 409 22.23 22.55 34.59
CA LEU A 409 22.85 23.31 35.67
C LEU A 409 23.29 24.71 35.21
N GLY A 410 23.14 25.70 36.09
CA GLY A 410 23.62 27.06 35.90
C GLY A 410 24.07 27.73 37.21
N GLY A 411 24.13 29.06 37.19
CA GLY A 411 24.58 29.88 38.31
C GLY A 411 26.09 30.18 38.27
N THR A 412 26.65 30.54 39.42
CA THR A 412 28.04 31.01 39.59
C THR A 412 28.92 30.13 40.46
N ALA A 413 28.38 29.10 41.13
CA ALA A 413 29.13 28.14 41.95
C ALA A 413 30.00 27.17 41.12
N GLY A 414 29.69 27.00 39.84
CA GLY A 414 30.46 26.13 38.92
C GLY A 414 30.24 24.64 39.15
N SER A 415 29.00 24.24 39.49
CA SER A 415 28.57 22.85 39.61
C SER A 415 28.46 22.16 38.25
N THR A 416 28.69 20.84 38.22
CA THR A 416 28.72 19.99 37.03
C THR A 416 28.08 18.61 37.21
N THR A 417 27.77 18.17 38.43
CA THR A 417 27.25 16.81 38.70
C THR A 417 25.92 16.81 39.43
N VAL A 418 24.94 16.09 38.89
CA VAL A 418 23.66 15.79 39.56
C VAL A 418 23.46 14.29 39.76
N SER A 419 22.76 13.91 40.82
CA SER A 419 22.12 12.61 40.98
C SER A 419 20.62 12.81 41.19
N ILE A 420 19.80 11.89 40.70
CA ILE A 420 18.33 12.02 40.70
C ILE A 420 17.71 10.92 41.53
N GLU A 421 16.80 11.29 42.43
CA GLU A 421 16.02 10.38 43.27
C GLU A 421 14.54 10.49 42.88
N SER A 422 13.85 9.39 42.59
CA SER A 422 12.39 9.41 42.41
C SER A 422 11.68 9.64 43.75
N LEU A 423 10.71 10.55 43.76
CA LEU A 423 9.85 10.84 44.91
C LEU A 423 8.46 10.21 44.73
N PRO A 424 7.69 10.01 45.81
CA PRO A 424 6.25 9.77 45.70
C PRO A 424 5.55 11.02 45.16
N GLY A 425 4.98 10.94 43.96
CA GLY A 425 4.06 11.93 43.39
C GLY A 425 2.62 11.43 43.39
N ASP A 426 1.70 12.22 42.83
CA ASP A 426 0.28 11.85 42.66
C ASP A 426 0.08 10.64 41.71
N ALA A 427 1.09 10.34 40.88
CA ALA A 427 1.16 9.17 40.02
C ALA A 427 2.63 8.67 39.92
N PRO A 428 2.89 7.47 39.36
CA PRO A 428 4.25 7.03 39.07
C PRO A 428 4.98 8.02 38.16
N ASN A 429 6.29 8.18 38.38
CA ASN A 429 7.18 9.04 37.59
C ASN A 429 6.78 10.52 37.49
N THR A 430 5.93 11.07 38.36
CA THR A 430 5.60 12.52 38.32
C THR A 430 6.45 13.40 39.24
N ALA A 431 7.22 12.83 40.17
CA ALA A 431 8.00 13.62 41.13
C ALA A 431 9.43 13.07 41.30
N TYR A 432 10.41 13.98 41.33
CA TYR A 432 11.83 13.68 41.48
C TYR A 432 12.53 14.73 42.34
N ARG A 433 13.67 14.36 42.92
CA ARG A 433 14.62 15.26 43.57
C ARG A 433 15.95 15.24 42.82
N VAL A 434 16.33 16.40 42.30
CA VAL A 434 17.65 16.64 41.70
C VAL A 434 18.60 17.06 42.81
N LEU A 435 19.65 16.27 43.05
CA LEU A 435 20.70 16.54 44.01
C LEU A 435 21.96 17.00 43.27
N VAL A 436 22.27 18.30 43.33
CA VAL A 436 23.52 18.88 42.83
C VAL A 436 24.62 18.53 43.83
N THR A 437 25.59 17.73 43.40
CA THR A 437 26.55 17.04 44.29
C THR A 437 27.92 17.70 44.37
N ASP A 438 28.21 18.67 43.52
CA ASP A 438 29.45 19.43 43.48
C ASP A 438 29.22 20.95 43.44
N ALA A 439 30.27 21.71 43.75
CA ALA A 439 30.38 23.14 43.51
C ALA A 439 31.86 23.54 43.58
N ALA A 440 32.37 24.22 42.55
CA ALA A 440 33.77 24.60 42.47
C ALA A 440 34.14 25.80 43.37
N GLN A 441 33.18 26.69 43.64
CA GLN A 441 33.36 27.90 44.45
C GLN A 441 32.05 28.32 45.13
N ALA A 442 32.11 29.31 46.03
CA ALA A 442 30.92 29.97 46.54
C ALA A 442 30.23 30.76 45.42
N GLY A 443 28.90 30.71 45.37
CA GLY A 443 28.08 31.30 44.31
C GLY A 443 26.70 30.67 44.25
N THR A 444 25.90 31.08 43.26
CA THR A 444 24.58 30.51 43.01
C THR A 444 24.64 29.19 42.25
N ILE A 445 23.66 28.32 42.48
CA ILE A 445 23.39 27.09 41.73
C ILE A 445 21.97 27.23 41.20
N THR A 446 21.77 27.06 39.90
CA THR A 446 20.42 26.99 39.31
C THR A 446 20.18 25.67 38.60
N VAL A 447 18.91 25.24 38.57
CA VAL A 447 18.45 24.01 37.90
C VAL A 447 17.28 24.35 36.97
N SER A 448 17.30 23.79 35.75
CA SER A 448 16.16 23.87 34.83
C SER A 448 16.08 22.63 33.95
N ILE A 449 14.86 22.29 33.50
CA ILE A 449 14.60 21.23 32.52
C ILE A 449 14.17 21.92 31.20
N PRO A 450 14.90 21.75 30.08
CA PRO A 450 14.52 22.36 28.82
C PRO A 450 13.26 21.70 28.23
N ALA A 451 12.64 22.33 27.22
CA ALA A 451 11.51 21.74 26.52
C ALA A 451 11.96 20.54 25.67
N GLY A 452 11.20 19.43 25.71
CA GLY A 452 11.53 18.19 25.02
C GLY A 452 12.78 17.48 25.54
N ALA A 453 13.11 17.66 26.82
CA ALA A 453 14.17 16.91 27.50
C ALA A 453 13.71 15.49 27.82
N VAL A 454 12.49 15.36 28.36
CA VAL A 454 11.82 14.09 28.69
C VAL A 454 10.53 13.94 27.90
N VAL A 455 10.08 12.71 27.72
CA VAL A 455 8.81 12.37 27.05
C VAL A 455 7.85 11.65 27.98
N ASN A 456 6.55 11.82 27.73
CA ASN A 456 5.51 10.94 28.26
C ASN A 456 5.40 9.63 27.44
N GLN A 457 4.55 8.72 27.87
CA GLN A 457 4.34 7.39 27.25
C GLN A 457 3.74 7.46 25.82
N ALA A 458 3.19 8.62 25.43
CA ALA A 458 2.75 8.92 24.07
C ALA A 458 3.81 9.72 23.29
N LEU A 459 5.09 9.62 23.69
CA LEU A 459 6.24 10.25 23.05
C LEU A 459 6.18 11.79 22.94
N VAL A 460 5.33 12.46 23.75
CA VAL A 460 5.20 13.91 23.76
C VAL A 460 6.24 14.53 24.70
N GLY A 461 7.07 15.43 24.16
CA GLY A 461 8.09 16.13 24.93
C GLY A 461 7.53 17.15 25.93
N ASN A 462 8.17 17.30 27.08
CA ASN A 462 7.78 18.24 28.13
C ASN A 462 7.87 19.71 27.69
N THR A 463 7.10 20.60 28.32
CA THR A 463 7.37 22.05 28.24
C THR A 463 8.59 22.41 29.08
N ALA A 464 9.32 23.48 28.74
CA ALA A 464 10.42 23.96 29.56
C ALA A 464 9.96 24.29 31.00
N SER A 465 10.83 24.06 31.98
CA SER A 465 10.51 24.19 33.40
C SER A 465 10.15 25.62 33.79
N THR A 466 9.01 25.77 34.47
CA THR A 466 8.68 26.97 35.24
C THR A 466 9.20 26.82 36.68
N SER A 467 9.21 27.93 37.42
CA SER A 467 9.69 27.98 38.79
C SER A 467 9.13 29.20 39.53
N VAL A 468 8.95 29.07 40.85
CA VAL A 468 8.87 30.19 41.80
C VAL A 468 10.26 30.53 42.33
N ASP A 469 11.06 29.52 42.66
CA ASP A 469 12.44 29.66 43.13
C ASP A 469 13.33 28.44 42.75
N ASN A 470 14.19 28.61 41.72
CA ASN A 470 15.17 27.61 41.28
C ASN A 470 16.62 28.09 41.38
N GLU A 471 16.92 29.05 42.27
CA GLU A 471 18.30 29.49 42.57
C GLU A 471 18.64 29.28 44.04
N VAL A 472 19.76 28.60 44.33
CA VAL A 472 20.25 28.42 45.71
C VAL A 472 21.69 28.90 45.82
N THR A 473 21.97 29.73 46.82
CA THR A 473 23.29 30.29 47.12
C THR A 473 24.12 29.30 47.93
N TYR A 474 25.15 28.72 47.32
CA TYR A 474 26.16 27.94 48.02
C TYR A 474 27.24 28.86 48.62
N ALA A 475 27.30 28.87 49.95
CA ALA A 475 28.19 29.70 50.78
C ALA A 475 28.94 28.82 51.80
N PRO A 476 29.92 28.00 51.37
CA PRO A 476 30.69 27.12 52.26
C PRO A 476 31.46 27.92 53.32
N VAL A 477 31.55 27.39 54.54
CA VAL A 477 32.25 28.04 55.66
C VAL A 477 33.75 28.03 55.41
N VAL A 478 34.27 29.12 54.85
CA VAL A 478 35.71 29.33 54.67
C VAL A 478 36.38 29.39 56.04
N ALA A 479 37.22 28.40 56.35
CA ALA A 479 38.02 28.41 57.57
C ALA A 479 38.90 29.68 57.62
N PRO A 480 39.03 30.34 58.79
CA PRO A 480 39.81 31.57 58.89
C PRO A 480 41.26 31.29 58.49
N SER A 481 41.74 32.02 57.48
CA SER A 481 43.10 31.90 56.96
C SER A 481 44.11 32.02 58.12
N PRO A 482 45.09 31.10 58.25
CA PRO A 482 45.97 31.05 59.40
C PRO A 482 46.73 32.37 59.53
N SER A 483 46.49 33.08 60.63
CA SER A 483 47.08 34.40 60.91
C SER A 483 48.59 34.33 60.74
N ALA A 484 49.13 35.17 59.85
CA ALA A 484 50.56 35.19 59.57
C ALA A 484 51.35 35.39 60.88
N PRO A 485 52.43 34.62 61.12
CA PRO A 485 53.20 34.72 62.35
C PRO A 485 53.75 36.13 62.51
N ALA A 486 53.61 36.68 63.72
CA ALA A 486 54.02 38.06 64.00
C ALA A 486 55.50 38.29 63.66
N PRO A 487 55.87 39.44 63.06
CA PRO A 487 57.23 39.68 62.62
C PRO A 487 58.20 39.69 63.80
N SER A 488 59.16 38.78 63.79
CA SER A 488 60.20 38.67 64.82
C SER A 488 61.07 39.93 64.85
N THR A 489 61.15 40.58 66.02
CA THR A 489 61.96 41.77 66.24
C THR A 489 63.46 41.48 66.09
N PRO A 490 64.19 42.21 65.23
CA PRO A 490 65.65 42.09 65.16
C PRO A 490 66.32 42.60 66.44
N PRO A 491 67.38 41.94 66.94
CA PRO A 491 68.19 42.45 68.05
C PRO A 491 69.05 43.64 67.60
N ALA A 492 69.28 44.60 68.49
CA ALA A 492 70.09 45.78 68.22
C ALA A 492 71.52 45.65 68.77
N SER A 493 72.54 45.92 67.94
CA SER A 493 73.72 46.75 68.31
C SER A 493 74.75 46.88 67.18
N GLY A 494 75.22 48.11 66.94
CA GLY A 494 76.65 48.45 66.73
C GLY A 494 77.43 47.90 65.54
N GLY A 495 77.58 48.70 64.48
CA GLY A 495 78.59 48.52 63.42
C GLY A 495 78.74 49.78 62.55
N THR A 496 79.95 50.15 62.13
CA THR A 496 80.25 51.44 61.47
C THR A 496 80.30 51.39 59.94
N LEU A 497 79.93 52.51 59.30
CA LEU A 497 80.02 52.75 57.84
C LEU A 497 81.48 52.87 57.34
N PRO A 498 81.69 52.79 56.01
CA PRO A 498 81.81 54.03 55.23
C PRO A 498 80.90 54.11 53.98
N GLN A 499 80.88 55.28 53.32
CA GLN A 499 80.04 55.61 52.17
C GLN A 499 80.73 55.42 50.81
N THR A 500 79.94 55.05 49.79
CA THR A 500 79.80 55.69 48.45
C THR A 500 78.41 55.26 47.94
N GLY A 501 77.47 56.10 47.47
CA GLY A 501 77.59 57.15 46.45
C GLY A 501 77.21 56.55 45.08
N GLY A 502 76.17 57.00 44.35
CA GLY A 502 75.17 58.05 44.59
C GLY A 502 73.99 57.94 43.59
N ALA A 503 73.07 58.91 43.59
CA ALA A 503 71.90 59.00 42.70
C ALA A 503 71.80 60.42 42.07
N PRO A 504 70.79 60.79 41.25
CA PRO A 504 69.70 60.03 40.61
C PRO A 504 69.52 60.33 39.08
N GLY A 505 68.46 59.80 38.43
CA GLY A 505 67.63 60.68 37.59
C GLY A 505 66.97 60.21 36.26
N TRP A 506 65.63 60.08 36.30
CA TRP A 506 64.59 60.60 35.37
C TRP A 506 64.70 60.58 33.81
N LEU A 507 63.65 59.99 33.19
CA LEU A 507 62.75 60.51 32.11
C LEU A 507 63.01 60.35 30.58
N LEU A 508 61.87 60.08 29.91
CA LEU A 508 61.47 60.28 28.48
C LEU A 508 62.22 59.43 27.40
N ALA A 509 61.63 58.78 26.38
CA ALA A 509 60.33 58.75 25.65
C ALA A 509 60.34 59.40 24.23
N ILE A 510 59.41 58.96 23.36
CA ILE A 510 59.12 59.43 21.97
C ILE A 510 60.09 58.89 20.87
N ALA A 511 59.72 58.59 19.60
CA ALA A 511 58.52 57.98 18.98
C ALA A 511 58.72 57.66 17.46
N ALA A 512 57.91 56.72 16.93
CA ALA A 512 57.23 56.73 15.60
C ALA A 512 57.95 56.65 14.21
N LEU A 513 57.50 55.63 13.43
CA LEU A 513 56.99 55.69 12.02
C LEU A 513 57.86 55.33 10.77
N LEU A 514 57.12 54.88 9.72
CA LEU A 514 57.44 54.60 8.30
C LEU A 514 58.24 53.31 7.94
N LEU A 515 58.08 52.69 6.74
CA LEU A 515 56.92 52.43 5.85
C LEU A 515 57.35 51.46 4.69
N VAL A 516 56.40 51.12 3.79
CA VAL A 516 56.51 50.52 2.42
C VAL A 516 56.19 49.02 2.34
N ALA A 517 55.58 48.60 1.21
CA ALA A 517 54.90 47.32 1.01
C ALA A 517 55.10 46.74 -0.41
N THR A 518 54.81 45.45 -0.58
CA THR A 518 54.36 44.71 -1.80
C THR A 518 54.32 43.21 -1.45
N GLY A 519 53.53 42.33 -2.08
CA GLY A 519 52.49 42.46 -3.10
C GLY A 519 51.52 41.27 -3.04
N ALA A 520 50.51 41.20 -3.93
CA ALA A 520 49.42 40.20 -3.87
C ALA A 520 49.44 39.19 -5.02
N VAL A 521 48.67 38.09 -4.91
CA VAL A 521 48.02 37.41 -6.06
C VAL A 521 46.80 36.55 -5.63
N THR A 522 45.84 36.43 -6.55
CA THR A 522 44.50 35.80 -6.52
C THR A 522 44.47 34.30 -6.13
N VAL A 523 43.49 33.76 -5.39
CA VAL A 523 42.01 33.64 -5.57
C VAL A 523 41.56 32.58 -6.60
N ARG A 524 40.72 31.62 -6.14
CA ARG A 524 39.56 31.08 -6.88
C ARG A 524 38.51 30.46 -5.94
N ARG A 525 37.25 30.89 -6.06
CA ARG A 525 36.05 30.09 -5.70
C ARG A 525 35.63 29.27 -6.92
N ALA A 526 34.91 28.18 -6.69
CA ALA A 526 34.02 27.59 -7.69
C ALA A 526 32.72 27.15 -7.00
N THR A 527 31.60 27.67 -7.47
CA THR A 527 30.24 27.24 -7.11
C THR A 527 29.53 26.87 -8.40
N ALA A 528 28.83 25.74 -8.41
CA ALA A 528 27.87 25.41 -9.45
C ALA A 528 26.61 24.85 -8.79
N ARG A 529 25.45 25.30 -9.26
CA ARG A 529 24.18 24.62 -9.00
C ARG A 529 23.95 23.59 -10.12
N SER A 530 23.32 22.48 -9.75
CA SER A 530 22.17 21.95 -10.47
C SER A 530 21.02 22.01 -9.47
#